data_AF-A0A7N5JVQ7-F1
#
_entry.id   AF-A0A7N5JVQ7-F1
#
_cell.length_a   1.000
_cell.length_b   1.000
_cell.length_c   1.000
_cell.angle_alpha   90.00
_cell.angle_beta   90.00
_cell.angle_gamma   90.00
#
_symmetry.space_group_name_H-M   'P 1'
#
loop_
_entity.id
_entity.type
_entity.pdbx_description
1 polymer ?
#
loop_
_entity_poly.entity_id
_entity_poly.type
_entity_poly.pdbx_seq_one_letter_code
_entity_poly.pdbx_strand_id
1 'polypeptide(L)'
;LGKPASADLKLGIATGPVLFACQQFPEINAMIMRRFTCPGDVQRAQEFVLQSGGIQQTNYLAQRYCHEAVKEISKLRPSPERDALMQLAEIVLSRDK
;
A
#
# COMPACT_ATOMS: atom_id res chain seq x y z
N LEU A 1 -3.92 6.26 -9.31
CA LEU A 1 -4.06 4.88 -8.74
C LEU A 1 -3.17 3.97 -9.58
N GLY A 2 -2.06 3.47 -9.03
CA GLY A 2 -1.27 2.42 -9.68
C GLY A 2 -2.10 1.15 -9.96
N LYS A 3 -1.46 0.08 -10.47
CA LYS A 3 -2.14 -1.19 -10.82
C LYS A 3 -3.25 -1.50 -9.80
N PRO A 4 -4.52 -1.60 -10.21
CA PRO A 4 -5.60 -1.88 -9.27
C PRO A 4 -5.26 -3.15 -8.50
N ALA A 5 -5.56 -3.18 -7.19
CA ALA A 5 -5.29 -4.31 -6.30
C ALA A 5 -5.72 -5.67 -6.89
N SER A 6 -6.68 -5.64 -7.82
CA SER A 6 -7.10 -6.73 -8.71
C SER A 6 -5.95 -7.55 -9.33
N ALA A 7 -4.85 -6.93 -9.75
CA ALA A 7 -3.74 -7.65 -10.38
C ALA A 7 -3.04 -8.60 -9.39
N ASP A 8 -2.70 -8.10 -8.19
CA ASP A 8 -2.04 -8.89 -7.15
C ASP A 8 -2.98 -9.97 -6.58
N LEU A 9 -4.26 -9.62 -6.41
CA LEU A 9 -5.29 -10.58 -5.96
C LEU A 9 -5.43 -11.76 -6.94
N LYS A 10 -5.40 -11.52 -8.25
CA LYS A 10 -5.41 -12.60 -9.27
C LYS A 10 -4.16 -13.49 -9.23
N LEU A 11 -3.05 -12.98 -8.69
CA LEU A 11 -1.83 -13.76 -8.45
C LEU A 11 -1.83 -14.46 -7.09
N GLY A 12 -2.91 -14.30 -6.31
CA GLY A 12 -3.04 -14.86 -4.98
C GLY A 12 -2.25 -14.11 -3.90
N ILE A 13 -1.94 -12.83 -4.13
CA ILE A 13 -1.10 -12.01 -3.25
C ILE A 13 -1.97 -10.98 -2.52
N ALA A 14 -1.94 -11.02 -1.19
CA ALA A 14 -2.53 -9.99 -0.34
C ALA A 14 -1.48 -8.93 0.02
N THR A 15 -1.71 -7.69 -0.40
CA THR A 15 -0.81 -6.55 -0.13
C THR A 15 -1.43 -5.59 0.89
N GLY A 16 -0.73 -4.50 1.23
CA GLY A 16 -1.10 -3.54 2.26
C GLY A 16 -2.62 -3.23 2.36
N PRO A 17 -3.29 -2.81 1.28
CA PRO A 17 -4.72 -2.47 1.34
C PRO A 17 -5.60 -3.64 1.78
N VAL A 18 -5.27 -4.86 1.34
CA VAL A 18 -6.01 -6.09 1.69
C VAL A 18 -5.78 -6.45 3.16
N LEU A 19 -4.55 -6.31 3.66
CA LEU A 19 -4.21 -6.59 5.06
C LEU A 19 -4.90 -5.62 6.03
N PHE A 20 -5.00 -4.34 5.67
CA PHE A 20 -5.81 -3.39 6.44
C PHE A 20 -7.30 -3.72 6.37
N ALA A 21 -7.81 -4.12 5.20
CA ALA A 21 -9.21 -4.53 5.05
C ALA A 21 -9.58 -5.71 5.96
N CYS A 22 -8.65 -6.63 6.23
CA CYS A 22 -8.86 -7.77 7.13
C CYS A 22 -9.20 -7.37 8.58
N GLN A 23 -8.77 -6.17 9.01
CA GLN A 23 -9.06 -5.68 10.36
C GLN A 23 -10.54 -5.37 10.54
N GLN A 24 -11.22 -4.95 9.46
CA GLN A 24 -12.65 -4.64 9.47
C GLN A 24 -13.50 -5.79 8.92
N PHE A 25 -12.97 -6.56 7.97
CA PHE A 25 -13.65 -7.68 7.33
C PHE A 25 -12.83 -8.97 7.51
N PRO A 26 -12.97 -9.65 8.68
CA PRO A 26 -12.20 -10.88 8.97
C PRO A 26 -12.44 -12.02 7.98
N GLU A 27 -13.54 -11.98 7.23
CA GLU A 27 -13.90 -12.91 6.15
C GLU A 27 -12.82 -12.99 5.06
N ILE A 28 -12.06 -11.91 4.85
CA ILE A 28 -10.95 -11.86 3.90
C ILE A 28 -9.85 -12.86 4.28
N ASN A 29 -9.65 -13.14 5.58
CA ASN A 29 -8.60 -14.07 6.03
C ASN A 29 -8.76 -15.45 5.38
N ALA A 30 -10.01 -15.94 5.27
CA ALA A 30 -10.28 -17.22 4.61
C ALA A 30 -9.98 -17.17 3.11
N MET A 31 -10.17 -16.01 2.46
CA MET A 31 -9.82 -15.80 1.04
C MET A 31 -8.30 -15.77 0.84
N ILE A 32 -7.56 -15.12 1.75
CA ILE A 32 -6.08 -15.10 1.76
C ILE A 32 -5.52 -16.51 1.89
N MET A 33 -6.03 -17.30 2.84
CA MET A 33 -5.54 -18.66 3.11
C MET A 33 -5.70 -19.58 1.89
N ARG A 34 -6.74 -19.37 1.07
CA ARG A 34 -6.95 -20.08 -0.20
C ARG A 34 -6.43 -19.32 -1.42
N ARG A 35 -5.61 -18.28 -1.22
CA ARG A 35 -4.98 -17.48 -2.27
C ARG A 35 -5.96 -16.92 -3.31
N PHE A 36 -7.17 -16.56 -2.88
CA PHE A 36 -8.24 -16.02 -3.72
C PHE A 36 -8.63 -16.93 -4.91
N THR A 37 -8.52 -18.25 -4.74
CA THR A 37 -8.75 -19.22 -5.82
C THR A 37 -10.21 -19.59 -6.04
N CYS A 38 -11.11 -19.31 -5.09
CA CYS A 38 -12.53 -19.60 -5.27
C CYS A 38 -13.22 -18.56 -6.17
N PRO A 39 -14.24 -18.97 -6.96
CA PRO A 39 -15.04 -18.04 -7.72
C PRO A 39 -15.60 -16.91 -6.85
N GLY A 40 -15.40 -15.67 -7.27
CA GLY A 40 -15.86 -14.48 -6.56
C GLY A 40 -14.89 -13.91 -5.51
N ASP A 41 -13.86 -14.66 -5.08
CA ASP A 41 -12.91 -14.19 -4.04
C ASP A 41 -12.26 -12.85 -4.41
N VAL A 42 -11.75 -12.75 -5.64
CA VAL A 42 -11.05 -11.54 -6.12
C VAL A 42 -11.99 -10.34 -6.16
N GLN A 43 -13.24 -10.53 -6.60
CA GLN A 43 -14.24 -9.46 -6.65
C GLN A 43 -14.62 -9.02 -5.23
N ARG A 44 -14.90 -9.98 -4.35
CA ARG A 44 -15.33 -9.70 -2.99
C ARG A 44 -14.22 -9.04 -2.16
N ALA A 45 -12.98 -9.49 -2.31
CA ALA A 45 -11.83 -8.85 -1.66
C ALA A 45 -11.64 -7.40 -2.12
N GLN A 46 -11.89 -7.09 -3.41
CA GLN A 46 -11.85 -5.70 -3.90
C GLN A 46 -12.93 -4.84 -3.28
N GLU A 47 -14.16 -5.34 -3.17
CA GLU A 47 -15.27 -4.63 -2.52
C GLU A 47 -14.90 -4.27 -1.08
N PHE A 48 -14.36 -5.22 -0.32
CA PHE A 48 -13.95 -4.95 1.05
C PHE A 48 -12.78 -3.97 1.17
N VAL A 49 -11.80 -4.02 0.26
CA VAL A 49 -10.72 -3.02 0.22
C VAL A 49 -11.27 -1.61 0.00
N LEU A 50 -12.25 -1.46 -0.89
CA LEU A 50 -12.89 -0.16 -1.16
C LEU A 50 -13.74 0.32 0.04
N GLN A 51 -14.38 -0.59 0.76
CA GLN A 51 -15.23 -0.27 1.91
C GLN A 51 -14.47 -0.06 3.22
N SER A 52 -13.25 -0.61 3.37
CA SER A 52 -12.51 -0.63 4.64
C SER A 52 -11.65 0.60 4.92
N GLY A 53 -11.45 1.45 3.91
CA GLY A 53 -10.42 2.49 3.98
C GLY A 53 -8.99 1.95 3.80
N GLY A 54 -8.83 0.67 3.41
CA GLY A 54 -7.53 -0.03 3.28
C GLY A 54 -6.49 0.74 2.45
N ILE A 55 -6.96 1.42 1.40
CA ILE A 55 -6.14 2.25 0.52
C ILE A 55 -5.61 3.47 1.28
N GLN A 56 -6.47 4.18 2.00
CA GLN A 56 -6.12 5.37 2.77
C GLN A 56 -5.13 5.03 3.89
N GLN A 57 -5.34 3.91 4.60
CA GLN A 57 -4.40 3.49 5.66
C GLN A 57 -3.04 3.09 5.09
N THR A 58 -3.01 2.43 3.91
CA THR A 58 -1.76 2.11 3.21
C THR A 58 -1.03 3.39 2.77
N ASN A 59 -1.75 4.36 2.22
CA ASN A 59 -1.18 5.66 1.83
C ASN A 59 -0.64 6.42 3.04
N TYR A 60 -1.36 6.43 4.15
CA TYR A 60 -0.91 7.03 5.40
C TYR A 60 0.37 6.37 5.92
N LEU A 61 0.44 5.03 5.88
CA LEU A 61 1.65 4.30 6.25
C LEU A 61 2.83 4.65 5.34
N ALA A 62 2.61 4.74 4.03
CA ALA A 62 3.64 5.17 3.09
C ALA A 62 4.13 6.60 3.38
N GLN A 63 3.22 7.54 3.66
CA GLN A 63 3.56 8.91 4.06
C GLN A 63 4.43 8.95 5.31
N ARG A 64 4.10 8.14 6.33
CA ARG A 64 4.91 8.01 7.54
C ARG A 64 6.33 7.53 7.25
N TYR A 65 6.49 6.52 6.40
CA TYR A 65 7.82 6.04 6.01
C TYR A 65 8.62 7.10 5.24
N CYS A 66 7.98 7.85 4.35
CA CYS A 66 8.65 8.95 3.66
C CYS A 66 9.09 10.06 4.64
N HIS A 67 8.25 10.41 5.61
CA HIS A 67 8.60 11.38 6.65
C HIS A 67 9.81 10.94 7.48
N GLU A 68 9.84 9.68 7.91
CA GLU A 68 11.00 9.15 8.63
C GLU A 68 12.24 9.08 7.73
N ALA A 69 12.10 8.74 6.45
CA ALA A 69 13.22 8.77 5.50
C ALA A 69 13.82 10.19 5.36
N VAL A 70 12.97 11.20 5.16
CA VAL A 70 13.37 12.62 5.09
C VAL A 70 14.09 13.05 6.38
N LYS A 71 13.54 12.68 7.54
CA LYS A 71 14.14 12.95 8.85
C LYS A 71 15.52 12.31 8.99
N GLU A 72 15.71 11.06 8.58
CA GLU A 72 17.02 10.39 8.64
C GLU A 72 18.02 11.01 7.65
N ILE A 73 17.60 11.33 6.42
CA ILE A 73 18.45 11.98 5.41
C ILE A 73 18.90 13.38 5.88
N SER A 74 18.04 14.11 6.59
CA SER A 74 18.34 15.46 7.08
C SER A 74 19.53 15.52 8.06
N LYS A 75 19.91 14.38 8.66
CA LYS A 75 21.08 14.25 9.53
C LYS A 75 22.42 14.31 8.77
N LEU A 76 22.41 14.10 7.46
CA LEU A 76 23.59 14.20 6.61
C LEU A 76 24.01 15.67 6.41
N ARG A 77 25.29 15.88 6.10
CA ARG A 77 25.80 17.21 5.75
C ARG A 77 25.00 17.79 4.57
N PRO A 78 24.62 19.09 4.61
CA PRO A 78 23.96 19.72 3.49
C PRO A 78 24.73 19.59 2.18
N SER A 79 24.07 19.09 1.15
CA SER A 79 24.57 19.00 -0.22
C SER A 79 23.40 18.88 -1.21
N PRO A 80 23.63 19.16 -2.51
CA PRO A 80 22.61 18.97 -3.55
C PRO A 80 22.09 17.53 -3.61
N GLU A 81 22.95 16.53 -3.38
CA GLU A 81 22.60 15.11 -3.40
C GLU A 81 21.69 14.74 -2.23
N ARG A 82 21.95 15.29 -1.04
CA ARG A 82 21.06 15.12 0.13
C ARG A 82 19.67 15.67 -0.18
N ASP A 83 19.61 16.87 -0.74
CA ASP A 83 18.33 17.53 -1.03
C ASP A 83 17.56 16.77 -2.13
N ALA A 84 18.26 16.25 -3.14
CA ALA A 84 17.68 15.38 -4.17
C ALA A 84 17.13 14.07 -3.58
N LEU A 85 17.80 13.47 -2.59
CA LEU A 85 17.30 12.27 -1.89
C LEU A 85 16.04 12.56 -1.07
N MET A 86 15.95 13.72 -0.41
CA MET A 86 14.74 14.15 0.29
C MET A 86 13.57 14.34 -0.69
N GLN A 87 13.81 15.03 -1.81
CA GLN A 87 12.81 15.21 -2.86
C GLN A 87 12.33 13.87 -3.44
N LEU A 88 13.25 12.91 -3.65
CA LEU A 88 12.89 11.59 -4.14
C LEU A 88 11.92 10.87 -3.19
N ALA A 89 12.13 10.97 -1.87
CA ALA A 89 11.23 10.38 -0.88
C ALA A 89 9.82 10.97 -0.98
N GLU A 90 9.69 12.26 -1.26
CA GLU A 90 8.39 12.93 -1.44
C GLU A 90 7.72 12.55 -2.77
N ILE A 91 8.47 12.52 -3.88
CA ILE A 91 7.97 12.17 -5.22
C ILE A 91 7.34 10.77 -5.23
N VAL A 92 7.87 9.82 -4.46
CA VAL A 92 7.34 8.44 -4.38
C VAL A 92 5.88 8.41 -3.92
N LEU A 93 5.41 9.40 -3.16
CA LEU A 93 4.04 9.49 -2.67
C LEU A 93 3.05 10.01 -3.72
N SER A 94 3.50 10.89 -4.61
CA SER A 94 2.66 11.58 -5.60
C SER A 94 2.81 11.05 -7.02
N ARG A 95 3.69 10.05 -7.24
CA ARG A 95 3.84 9.45 -8.56
C ARG A 95 2.54 8.76 -9.00
N ASP A 96 2.00 9.18 -10.13
CA ASP A 96 1.16 8.32 -10.95
C ASP A 96 2.05 7.65 -12.01
N LYS A 97 1.70 6.41 -12.39
CA LYS A 97 2.43 5.66 -13.42
C LYS A 97 2.07 6.15 -14.81
#